data_AF-A0A353F1Y2-F1
#
_entry.id   AF-A0A353F1Y2-F1
#
_cell.length_a   1.000
_cell.length_b   1.000
_cell.length_c   1.000
_cell.angle_alpha   90.00
_cell.angle_beta   90.00
_cell.angle_gamma   90.00
#
_symmetry.space_group_name_H-M   'P 1'
#
loop_
_entity.id
_entity.type
_entity.pdbx_description
1 polymer ?
#
loop_
_entity_poly.entity_id
_entity_poly.type
_entity_poly.pdbx_seq_one_letter_code
_entity_poly.pdbx_strand_id
1 'polypeptide(L)'
;MIELEDFFEDVIGKTIRGTGIADGVLSFLTNVEPDAIAKLKNGEFDELAVRAIAPALGLDANCLVELANRVWRPESVELEGLRQSNTVFDPDPEDMMTVNSYLIWDPQTKEAALFDTGADASPALDMAKNLGVDLKTLFITHSHIDHIIDRERVVEAHPEIRVLVNAKEPVAGAERFAVGETFSIGTLRVSTRLTWGHSPAGTTYV
;
A
#
# COMPACT_ATOMS: atom_id res chain seq x y z
N MET A 1 -7.05 -14.98 4.84
CA MET A 1 -7.52 -13.59 4.65
C MET A 1 -6.31 -12.71 4.91
N ILE A 2 -6.08 -11.67 4.10
CA ILE A 2 -4.95 -10.76 4.29
C ILE A 2 -5.29 -9.84 5.46
N GLU A 3 -4.35 -9.64 6.39
CA GLU A 3 -4.53 -8.70 7.50
C GLU A 3 -4.45 -7.25 7.02
N LEU A 4 -5.02 -6.33 7.79
CA LEU A 4 -4.83 -4.89 7.53
C LEU A 4 -3.39 -4.52 7.90
N GLU A 5 -2.78 -3.66 7.09
CA GLU A 5 -1.41 -3.18 7.30
C GLU A 5 -1.31 -2.26 8.52
N ASP A 6 -2.23 -1.29 8.63
CA ASP A 6 -2.24 -0.31 9.72
C ASP A 6 -3.25 -0.68 10.81
N PHE A 7 -2.80 -0.62 12.06
CA PHE A 7 -3.63 -0.73 13.25
C PHE A 7 -3.84 0.63 13.93
N PHE A 8 -4.52 0.65 15.08
CA PHE A 8 -4.93 1.90 15.73
C PHE A 8 -3.72 2.70 16.24
N GLU A 9 -2.69 1.99 16.70
CA GLU A 9 -1.41 2.53 17.15
C GLU A 9 -0.66 3.22 16.01
N ASP A 10 -0.72 2.67 14.79
CA ASP A 10 -0.12 3.29 13.60
C ASP A 10 -0.83 4.58 13.24
N VAL A 11 -2.17 4.57 13.25
CA VAL A 11 -2.96 5.78 12.97
C VAL A 11 -2.66 6.87 14.00
N ILE A 12 -2.61 6.53 15.29
CA ILE A 12 -2.25 7.47 16.36
C ILE A 12 -0.82 7.99 16.15
N GLY A 13 0.15 7.10 15.95
CA GLY A 13 1.56 7.42 15.80
C GLY A 13 1.83 8.30 14.58
N LYS A 14 1.24 7.95 13.42
CA LYS A 14 1.33 8.73 12.17
C LYS A 14 0.66 10.09 12.31
N THR A 15 -0.47 10.19 13.01
CA THR A 15 -1.16 11.48 13.24
C THR A 15 -0.35 12.39 14.14
N ILE A 16 0.20 11.87 15.23
CA ILE A 16 1.08 12.63 16.14
C ILE A 16 2.31 13.13 15.38
N ARG A 17 2.96 12.26 14.61
CA ARG A 17 4.14 12.61 13.80
C ARG A 17 3.81 13.64 12.72
N GLY A 18 2.68 13.47 12.03
CA GLY A 18 2.25 14.34 10.93
C GLY A 18 1.79 15.72 11.38
N THR A 19 1.19 15.83 12.57
CA THR A 19 0.76 17.12 13.16
C THR A 19 1.87 17.82 13.94
N GLY A 20 2.90 17.07 14.37
CA GLY A 20 3.97 17.58 15.22
C GLY A 20 3.54 17.88 16.66
N ILE A 21 2.36 17.41 17.08
CA ILE A 21 1.89 17.58 18.46
C ILE A 21 2.78 16.77 19.42
N ALA A 22 3.31 17.42 20.45
CA ALA A 22 4.08 16.71 21.48
C ALA A 22 3.15 15.99 22.46
N ASP A 23 3.57 14.83 22.98
CA ASP A 23 2.80 14.04 23.96
C ASP A 23 2.35 14.88 25.17
N GLY A 24 3.19 15.78 25.67
CA GLY A 24 2.84 16.67 26.79
C GLY A 24 1.72 17.67 26.45
N VAL A 25 1.65 18.12 25.19
CA VAL A 25 0.55 18.98 24.71
C VAL A 25 -0.73 18.15 24.60
N LEU A 26 -0.64 16.95 24.00
CA LEU A 26 -1.78 16.04 23.89
C LEU A 26 -2.32 15.67 25.28
N SER A 27 -1.43 15.39 26.23
CA SER A 27 -1.77 15.11 27.62
C SER A 27 -2.50 16.28 28.27
N PHE A 28 -1.98 17.51 28.13
CA PHE A 28 -2.63 18.71 28.65
C PHE A 28 -4.04 18.93 28.06
N LEU A 29 -4.24 18.67 26.78
CA LEU A 29 -5.52 18.87 26.10
C LEU A 29 -6.58 17.82 26.47
N THR A 30 -6.15 16.60 26.79
CA THR A 30 -7.02 15.43 26.89
C THR A 30 -7.12 14.88 28.31
N ASN A 31 -6.27 15.35 29.22
CA ASN A 31 -6.10 14.82 30.57
C ASN A 31 -5.73 13.32 30.59
N VAL A 32 -5.08 12.85 29.51
CA VAL A 32 -4.50 11.50 29.42
C VAL A 32 -3.01 11.61 29.75
N GLU A 33 -2.53 10.77 30.66
CA GLU A 33 -1.12 10.80 31.07
C GLU A 33 -0.17 10.44 29.91
N PRO A 34 1.03 11.04 29.83
CA PRO A 34 2.00 10.74 28.76
C PRO A 34 2.38 9.26 28.66
N ASP A 35 2.42 8.55 29.80
CA ASP A 35 2.65 7.10 29.84
C ASP A 35 1.53 6.31 29.14
N ALA A 36 0.27 6.70 29.35
CA ALA A 36 -0.85 6.10 28.65
C ALA A 36 -0.80 6.38 27.14
N ILE A 37 -0.43 7.61 26.74
CA ILE A 37 -0.21 7.95 25.31
C ILE A 37 0.91 7.09 24.71
N ALA A 38 2.00 6.86 25.44
CA ALA A 38 3.08 5.99 24.98
C ALA A 38 2.62 4.53 24.78
N LYS A 39 1.84 4.00 25.72
CA LYS A 39 1.22 2.67 25.63
C LYS A 39 0.32 2.53 24.40
N LEU A 40 -0.54 3.52 24.14
CA LEU A 40 -1.39 3.52 22.94
C LEU A 40 -0.56 3.47 21.64
N LYS A 41 0.57 4.18 21.57
CA LYS A 41 1.47 4.16 20.40
C LYS A 41 2.22 2.83 20.23
N ASN A 42 2.24 1.99 21.25
CA ASN A 42 2.87 0.66 21.24
C ASN A 42 1.83 -0.47 21.12
N GLY A 43 0.57 -0.16 20.77
CA GLY A 43 -0.48 -1.16 20.58
C GLY A 43 -1.20 -1.61 21.86
N GLU A 44 -0.90 -1.02 23.02
CA GLU A 44 -1.63 -1.33 24.26
C GLU A 44 -2.98 -0.59 24.26
N PHE A 45 -4.05 -1.29 23.89
CA PHE A 45 -5.38 -0.69 23.74
C PHE A 45 -6.04 -0.34 25.09
N ASP A 46 -6.40 0.93 25.27
CA ASP A 46 -7.30 1.44 26.30
C ASP A 46 -8.38 2.31 25.63
N GLU A 47 -9.63 1.83 25.64
CA GLU A 47 -10.74 2.50 24.95
C GLU A 47 -11.00 3.91 25.49
N LEU A 48 -10.91 4.13 26.81
CA LEU A 48 -11.16 5.44 27.41
C LEU A 48 -10.08 6.43 26.97
N ALA A 49 -8.83 6.00 26.97
CA ALA A 49 -7.71 6.82 26.53
C ALA A 49 -7.79 7.11 25.02
N VAL A 50 -8.08 6.12 24.17
CA VAL A 50 -8.28 6.30 22.72
C VAL A 50 -9.38 7.31 22.44
N ARG A 51 -10.55 7.15 23.08
CA ARG A 51 -11.68 8.07 22.92
C ARG A 51 -11.37 9.48 23.40
N ALA A 52 -10.55 9.63 24.44
CA ALA A 52 -10.13 10.92 24.95
C ALA A 52 -9.16 11.65 24.00
N ILE A 53 -8.21 10.95 23.38
CA ILE A 53 -7.21 11.58 22.51
C ILE A 53 -7.70 11.80 21.07
N ALA A 54 -8.62 10.98 20.58
CA ALA A 54 -9.03 11.01 19.17
C ALA A 54 -9.50 12.40 18.70
N PRO A 55 -10.37 13.14 19.42
CA PRO A 55 -10.83 14.45 18.96
C PRO A 55 -9.69 15.48 18.87
N ALA A 56 -8.72 15.44 19.80
CA ALA A 56 -7.57 16.35 19.80
C ALA A 56 -6.60 16.07 18.63
N LEU A 57 -6.60 14.83 18.13
CA LEU A 57 -5.86 14.40 16.94
C LEU A 57 -6.67 14.59 15.64
N GLY A 58 -7.92 15.04 15.72
CA GLY A 58 -8.80 15.14 14.55
C GLY A 58 -9.24 13.78 13.98
N LEU A 59 -9.22 12.74 14.81
CA LEU A 59 -9.58 11.37 14.46
C LEU A 59 -10.99 11.02 14.97
N ASP A 60 -11.67 10.13 14.26
CA ASP A 60 -12.93 9.56 14.73
C ASP A 60 -12.68 8.48 15.79
N ALA A 61 -13.25 8.69 16.98
CA ALA A 61 -13.04 7.80 18.11
C ALA A 61 -13.67 6.41 17.91
N ASN A 62 -14.82 6.32 17.22
CA ASN A 62 -15.47 5.02 16.99
C ASN A 62 -14.67 4.22 15.97
N CYS A 63 -14.21 4.84 14.89
CA CYS A 63 -13.37 4.17 13.90
C CYS A 63 -12.06 3.66 14.51
N LEU A 64 -11.39 4.43 15.39
CA LEU A 64 -10.19 3.95 16.08
C LEU A 64 -10.48 2.78 17.03
N VAL A 65 -11.60 2.81 17.74
CA VAL A 65 -12.02 1.71 18.61
C VAL A 65 -12.37 0.46 17.80
N GLU A 66 -13.05 0.60 16.66
CA GLU A 66 -13.33 -0.50 15.75
C GLU A 66 -12.05 -1.10 15.15
N LEU A 67 -11.10 -0.24 14.78
CA LEU A 67 -9.79 -0.66 14.27
C LEU A 67 -8.98 -1.38 15.34
N ALA A 68 -8.93 -0.86 16.57
CA ALA A 68 -8.23 -1.47 17.71
C ALA A 68 -8.81 -2.84 18.08
N ASN A 69 -10.13 -3.00 18.02
CA ASN A 69 -10.81 -4.28 18.24
C ASN A 69 -10.74 -5.22 17.03
N ARG A 70 -10.13 -4.79 15.91
CA ARG A 70 -9.99 -5.55 14.66
C ARG A 70 -11.34 -6.01 14.09
N VAL A 71 -12.43 -5.29 14.36
CA VAL A 71 -13.78 -5.66 13.92
C VAL A 71 -14.14 -5.13 12.53
N TRP A 72 -13.46 -4.07 12.08
CA TRP A 72 -13.68 -3.53 10.74
C TRP A 72 -12.84 -4.26 9.70
N ARG A 73 -13.45 -4.58 8.56
CA ARG A 73 -12.80 -5.10 7.34
C ARG A 73 -13.51 -4.55 6.11
N PRO A 74 -12.80 -4.30 5.00
CA PRO A 74 -13.44 -3.98 3.74
C PRO A 74 -14.27 -5.16 3.25
N GLU A 75 -15.37 -4.87 2.54
CA GLU A 75 -16.13 -5.90 1.84
C GLU A 75 -15.27 -6.58 0.77
N SER A 76 -15.50 -7.87 0.55
CA SER A 76 -14.79 -8.61 -0.50
C SER A 76 -15.22 -8.08 -1.87
N VAL A 77 -14.23 -7.73 -2.69
CA VAL A 77 -14.46 -7.29 -4.08
C VAL A 77 -13.95 -8.37 -5.02
N GLU A 78 -14.86 -8.92 -5.82
CA GLU A 78 -14.51 -9.79 -6.95
C GLU A 78 -14.69 -9.02 -8.25
N LEU A 79 -13.60 -8.83 -8.99
CA LEU A 79 -13.59 -8.12 -10.26
C LEU A 79 -12.94 -9.01 -11.33
N GLU A 80 -13.64 -9.21 -12.44
CA GLU A 80 -13.03 -9.80 -13.63
C GLU A 80 -11.95 -8.86 -14.16
N GLY A 81 -10.78 -9.38 -14.51
CA GLY A 81 -9.67 -8.53 -14.94
C GLY A 81 -8.73 -8.11 -13.81
N LEU A 82 -8.94 -8.55 -12.57
CA LEU A 82 -8.10 -8.18 -11.43
C LEU A 82 -7.75 -9.40 -10.56
N ARG A 83 -6.47 -9.53 -10.21
CA ARG A 83 -5.98 -10.48 -9.21
C ARG A 83 -4.93 -9.83 -8.32
N GLN A 84 -5.11 -9.99 -7.01
CA GLN A 84 -4.15 -9.57 -6.00
C GLN A 84 -3.27 -10.76 -5.59
N SER A 85 -1.98 -10.50 -5.43
CA SER A 85 -1.04 -11.36 -4.69
C SER A 85 -0.55 -10.61 -3.46
N ASN A 86 -0.25 -11.34 -2.38
CA ASN A 86 0.34 -10.79 -1.16
C ASN A 86 1.48 -11.73 -0.73
N THR A 87 2.70 -11.19 -0.69
CA THR A 87 3.93 -11.98 -0.58
C THR A 87 4.74 -11.50 0.62
N VAL A 88 5.35 -12.44 1.36
CA VAL A 88 6.14 -12.13 2.55
C VAL A 88 7.44 -11.43 2.14
N PHE A 89 7.68 -10.24 2.68
CA PHE A 89 8.92 -9.49 2.53
C PHE A 89 9.83 -9.69 3.74
N ASP A 90 9.29 -9.48 4.95
CA ASP A 90 9.97 -9.77 6.22
C ASP A 90 9.18 -10.84 6.98
N PRO A 91 9.77 -12.04 7.20
CA PRO A 91 9.10 -13.13 7.88
C PRO A 91 9.19 -13.06 9.42
N ASP A 92 9.54 -11.91 10.02
CA ASP A 92 9.55 -11.75 11.48
C ASP A 92 8.18 -12.18 12.08
N PRO A 93 8.13 -13.20 12.97
CA PRO A 93 6.88 -13.64 13.57
C PRO A 93 6.19 -12.57 14.45
N GLU A 94 6.95 -11.62 14.98
CA GLU A 94 6.44 -10.53 15.82
C GLU A 94 5.99 -9.32 14.99
N ASP A 95 6.53 -9.16 13.77
CA ASP A 95 6.27 -8.03 12.88
C ASP A 95 6.31 -8.45 11.38
N MET A 96 5.46 -9.39 11.01
CA MET A 96 5.48 -9.97 9.66
C MET A 96 5.05 -8.92 8.63
N MET A 97 5.96 -8.58 7.71
CA MET A 97 5.67 -7.67 6.62
C MET A 97 5.34 -8.43 5.34
N THR A 98 4.19 -8.10 4.74
CA THR A 98 3.79 -8.60 3.43
C THR A 98 3.50 -7.45 2.47
N VAL A 99 3.72 -7.69 1.18
CA VAL A 99 3.59 -6.67 0.14
C VAL A 99 2.60 -7.14 -0.90
N ASN A 100 1.73 -6.23 -1.32
CA ASN A 100 0.75 -6.50 -2.37
C ASN A 100 1.36 -6.27 -3.76
N SER A 101 0.95 -7.10 -4.70
CA SER A 101 1.09 -6.84 -6.14
C SER A 101 -0.22 -7.17 -6.85
N TYR A 102 -0.48 -6.50 -7.97
CA TYR A 102 -1.76 -6.64 -8.66
C TYR A 102 -1.54 -6.93 -10.14
N LEU A 103 -2.09 -8.05 -10.61
CA LEU A 103 -2.22 -8.36 -12.03
C LEU A 103 -3.58 -7.84 -12.50
N ILE A 104 -3.55 -6.92 -13.46
CA ILE A 104 -4.74 -6.37 -14.12
C ILE A 104 -4.69 -6.76 -15.59
N TRP A 105 -5.82 -7.22 -16.15
CA TRP A 105 -5.96 -7.47 -17.58
C TRP A 105 -7.30 -7.00 -18.11
N ASP A 106 -7.31 -6.63 -19.39
CA ASP A 106 -8.54 -6.41 -20.13
C ASP A 106 -9.14 -7.76 -20.55
N PRO A 107 -10.35 -8.12 -20.09
CA PRO A 107 -10.98 -9.38 -20.46
C PRO A 107 -11.19 -9.56 -21.97
N GLN A 108 -11.32 -8.46 -22.72
CA GLN A 108 -11.59 -8.47 -24.17
C GLN A 108 -10.33 -8.75 -24.99
N THR A 109 -9.24 -8.03 -24.71
CA THR A 109 -8.00 -8.09 -25.49
C THR A 109 -6.97 -9.06 -24.92
N LYS A 110 -7.15 -9.47 -23.65
CA LYS A 110 -6.18 -10.23 -22.85
C LYS A 110 -4.86 -9.50 -22.59
N GLU A 111 -4.74 -8.23 -22.96
CA GLU A 111 -3.60 -7.41 -22.58
C GLU A 111 -3.59 -7.19 -21.07
N ALA A 112 -2.42 -7.26 -20.46
CA ALA A 112 -2.24 -7.19 -19.02
C ALA A 112 -1.10 -6.26 -18.59
N ALA A 113 -1.22 -5.78 -17.36
CA ALA A 113 -0.17 -5.09 -16.63
C ALA A 113 -0.06 -5.62 -15.21
N LEU A 114 1.16 -5.60 -14.69
CA LEU A 114 1.48 -5.88 -13.30
C LEU A 114 1.73 -4.54 -12.60
N PHE A 115 1.22 -4.40 -11.38
CA PHE A 115 1.44 -3.23 -10.51
C PHE A 115 2.22 -3.69 -9.29
N ASP A 116 3.46 -3.19 -9.20
CA ASP A 116 4.53 -3.64 -8.31
C ASP A 116 4.85 -5.13 -8.43
N THR A 117 6.01 -5.56 -7.93
CA THR A 117 6.40 -6.98 -7.97
C THR A 117 5.95 -7.74 -6.74
N GLY A 118 5.63 -7.02 -5.67
CA GLY A 118 5.69 -7.57 -4.32
C GLY A 118 7.13 -8.02 -3.99
N ALA A 119 7.26 -8.79 -2.91
CA ALA A 119 8.51 -9.41 -2.53
C ALA A 119 8.87 -10.62 -3.41
N ASP A 120 7.87 -11.23 -4.05
CA ASP A 120 8.02 -12.37 -4.97
C ASP A 120 7.00 -12.27 -6.11
N ALA A 121 7.47 -12.10 -7.35
CA ALA A 121 6.62 -11.96 -8.52
C ALA A 121 6.11 -13.31 -9.07
N SER A 122 6.62 -14.45 -8.59
CA SER A 122 6.24 -15.78 -9.10
C SER A 122 4.73 -16.03 -9.13
N PRO A 123 3.96 -15.75 -8.05
CA PRO A 123 2.51 -15.96 -8.06
C PRO A 123 1.81 -15.18 -9.16
N ALA A 124 2.21 -13.92 -9.40
CA ALA A 124 1.61 -13.09 -10.43
C ALA A 124 1.98 -13.57 -11.84
N LEU A 125 3.23 -13.98 -12.07
CA LEU A 125 3.71 -14.52 -13.35
C LEU A 125 3.04 -15.86 -13.70
N ASP A 126 2.94 -16.78 -12.73
CA ASP A 126 2.25 -18.05 -12.90
C ASP A 126 0.77 -17.83 -13.23
N MET A 127 0.15 -16.84 -12.59
CA MET A 127 -1.23 -16.48 -12.85
C MET A 127 -1.42 -15.88 -14.25
N ALA A 128 -0.54 -14.98 -14.68
CA ALA A 128 -0.57 -14.42 -16.02
C ALA A 128 -0.48 -15.52 -17.10
N LYS A 129 0.43 -16.48 -16.90
CA LYS A 129 0.59 -17.65 -17.75
C LYS A 129 -0.66 -18.53 -17.76
N ASN A 130 -1.23 -18.85 -16.59
CA ASN A 130 -2.41 -19.71 -16.46
C ASN A 130 -3.67 -19.09 -17.07
N LEU A 131 -3.81 -17.77 -16.97
CA LEU A 131 -4.92 -17.02 -17.59
C LEU A 131 -4.72 -16.79 -19.09
N GLY A 132 -3.53 -17.04 -19.63
CA GLY A 132 -3.18 -16.78 -21.03
C GLY A 132 -3.26 -15.30 -21.39
N VAL A 133 -2.88 -14.42 -20.47
CA VAL A 133 -2.87 -12.97 -20.69
C VAL A 133 -1.50 -12.48 -21.16
N ASP A 134 -1.51 -11.42 -21.95
CA ASP A 134 -0.33 -10.82 -22.56
C ASP A 134 0.20 -9.69 -21.67
N LEU A 135 1.14 -10.02 -20.78
CA LEU A 135 1.73 -9.07 -19.84
C LEU A 135 2.73 -8.15 -20.56
N LYS A 136 2.34 -6.88 -20.74
CA LYS A 136 3.13 -5.88 -21.51
C LYS A 136 3.77 -4.80 -20.66
N THR A 137 3.23 -4.55 -19.46
CA THR A 137 3.65 -3.41 -18.65
C THR A 137 3.79 -3.80 -17.18
N LEU A 138 4.86 -3.33 -16.55
CA LEU A 138 5.06 -3.32 -15.10
C LEU A 138 5.03 -1.87 -14.62
N PHE A 139 3.98 -1.49 -13.91
CA PHE A 139 3.85 -0.19 -13.26
C PHE A 139 4.41 -0.26 -11.85
N ILE A 140 5.26 0.71 -11.48
CA ILE A 140 5.81 0.83 -10.12
C ILE A 140 5.13 2.00 -9.41
N THR A 141 4.58 1.75 -8.22
CA THR A 141 3.93 2.79 -7.41
C THR A 141 4.95 3.75 -6.79
N HIS A 142 6.05 3.20 -6.27
CA HIS A 142 7.21 3.92 -5.71
C HIS A 142 8.43 3.00 -5.61
N SER A 143 9.60 3.55 -5.24
CA SER A 143 10.90 2.86 -5.37
C SER A 143 11.38 2.10 -4.14
N HIS A 144 10.51 1.89 -3.14
CA HIS A 144 10.90 1.06 -2.01
C HIS A 144 11.16 -0.38 -2.44
N ILE A 145 12.17 -0.99 -1.79
CA ILE A 145 12.77 -2.24 -2.26
C ILE A 145 11.75 -3.36 -2.33
N ASP A 146 10.86 -3.43 -1.36
CA ASP A 146 9.80 -4.42 -1.20
C ASP A 146 8.77 -4.40 -2.34
N HIS A 147 8.68 -3.29 -3.10
CA HIS A 147 7.84 -3.15 -4.29
C HIS A 147 8.57 -3.47 -5.62
N ILE A 148 9.91 -3.47 -5.63
CA ILE A 148 10.72 -3.58 -6.86
C ILE A 148 11.73 -4.73 -6.84
N ILE A 149 11.87 -5.45 -5.74
CA ILE A 149 12.96 -6.41 -5.49
C ILE A 149 13.03 -7.52 -6.55
N ASP A 150 11.87 -8.00 -7.01
CA ASP A 150 11.79 -9.13 -7.94
C ASP A 150 11.53 -8.68 -9.39
N ARG A 151 11.83 -7.42 -9.69
CA ARG A 151 11.66 -6.84 -11.03
C ARG A 151 12.48 -7.56 -12.10
N GLU A 152 13.68 -8.00 -11.76
CA GLU A 152 14.54 -8.72 -12.71
C GLU A 152 13.86 -10.01 -13.19
N ARG A 153 13.19 -10.75 -12.29
CA ARG A 153 12.40 -11.94 -12.66
C ARG A 153 11.32 -11.63 -13.68
N VAL A 154 10.60 -10.51 -13.50
CA VAL A 154 9.54 -10.09 -14.43
C VAL A 154 10.13 -9.77 -15.80
N VAL A 155 11.25 -9.05 -15.85
CA VAL A 155 11.93 -8.68 -17.11
C VAL A 155 12.52 -9.93 -17.81
N GLU A 156 13.07 -10.88 -17.07
CA GLU A 156 13.57 -12.14 -17.63
C GLU A 156 12.44 -13.00 -18.22
N ALA A 157 11.29 -13.07 -17.54
CA ALA A 157 10.11 -13.78 -18.02
C ALA A 157 9.45 -13.09 -19.23
N HIS A 158 9.53 -11.76 -19.31
CA HIS A 158 8.95 -10.94 -20.37
C HIS A 158 9.95 -9.89 -20.90
N PRO A 159 10.88 -10.27 -21.80
CA PRO A 159 11.97 -9.38 -22.23
C PRO A 159 11.53 -8.08 -22.93
N GLU A 160 10.32 -8.04 -23.48
CA GLU A 160 9.75 -6.86 -24.14
C GLU A 160 8.87 -6.02 -23.19
N ILE A 161 8.79 -6.37 -21.90
CA ILE A 161 7.96 -5.65 -20.93
C ILE A 161 8.47 -4.23 -20.71
N ARG A 162 7.54 -3.28 -20.67
CA ARG A 162 7.83 -1.90 -20.28
C ARG A 162 7.74 -1.76 -18.77
N VAL A 163 8.83 -1.38 -18.13
CA VAL A 163 8.83 -1.04 -16.69
C VAL A 163 8.65 0.47 -16.57
N LEU A 164 7.57 0.92 -15.94
CA LEU A 164 7.21 2.34 -15.84
C LEU A 164 7.26 2.83 -14.39
N VAL A 165 7.94 3.95 -14.17
CA VAL A 165 8.03 4.62 -12.87
C VAL A 165 7.91 6.14 -13.01
N ASN A 166 7.43 6.79 -11.95
CA ASN A 166 7.33 8.24 -11.93
C ASN A 166 8.71 8.90 -12.07
N ALA A 167 8.85 9.88 -12.97
CA ALA A 167 10.12 10.54 -13.24
C ALA A 167 10.76 11.23 -12.01
N LYS A 168 9.96 11.55 -10.98
CA LYS A 168 10.44 12.15 -9.73
C LYS A 168 11.08 11.15 -8.76
N GLU A 169 10.97 9.84 -9.00
CA GLU A 169 11.55 8.78 -8.17
C GLU A 169 12.08 7.66 -9.07
N PRO A 170 13.17 7.93 -9.82
CA PRO A 170 13.62 7.04 -10.88
C PRO A 170 14.24 5.74 -10.36
N VAL A 171 13.89 4.63 -10.98
CA VAL A 171 14.50 3.30 -10.78
C VAL A 171 15.38 2.95 -11.98
N ALA A 172 16.55 2.36 -11.75
CA ALA A 172 17.50 2.03 -12.81
C ALA A 172 16.91 0.99 -13.79
N GLY A 173 16.93 1.30 -15.09
CA GLY A 173 16.37 0.42 -16.12
C GLY A 173 14.84 0.47 -16.26
N ALA A 174 14.17 1.42 -15.60
CA ALA A 174 12.75 1.71 -15.82
C ALA A 174 12.58 2.96 -16.71
N GLU A 175 11.57 2.91 -17.58
CA GLU A 175 11.04 4.05 -18.32
C GLU A 175 10.36 5.03 -17.35
N ARG A 176 10.52 6.32 -17.61
CA ARG A 176 10.01 7.39 -16.74
C ARG A 176 8.77 8.03 -17.35
N PHE A 177 7.74 8.24 -16.54
CA PHE A 177 6.55 9.00 -16.93
C PHE A 177 6.38 10.29 -16.14
N ALA A 178 5.63 11.23 -16.71
CA ALA A 178 5.27 12.48 -16.03
C ALA A 178 3.99 12.32 -15.20
N VAL A 179 3.86 13.14 -14.14
CA VAL A 179 2.63 13.17 -13.33
C VAL A 179 1.43 13.53 -14.20
N GLY A 180 0.35 12.74 -14.09
CA GLY A 180 -0.89 12.94 -14.85
C GLY A 180 -0.89 12.26 -16.23
N GLU A 181 0.21 11.61 -16.61
CA GLU A 181 0.25 10.77 -17.80
C GLU A 181 -0.74 9.61 -17.70
N THR A 182 -1.25 9.20 -18.85
CA THR A 182 -2.26 8.14 -18.98
C THR A 182 -1.73 7.04 -19.89
N PHE A 183 -2.01 5.79 -19.53
CA PHE A 183 -1.68 4.59 -20.28
C PHE A 183 -2.95 3.81 -20.63
N SER A 184 -2.78 2.78 -21.45
CA SER A 184 -3.82 1.81 -21.76
C SER A 184 -3.35 0.40 -21.40
N ILE A 185 -4.31 -0.44 -21.00
CA ILE A 185 -4.17 -1.89 -20.93
C ILE A 185 -5.32 -2.43 -21.79
N GLY A 186 -5.03 -2.71 -23.06
CA GLY A 186 -6.08 -3.00 -24.04
C GLY A 186 -7.08 -1.84 -24.15
N THR A 187 -8.34 -2.10 -23.81
CA THR A 187 -9.42 -1.12 -23.78
C THR A 187 -9.54 -0.35 -22.44
N LEU A 188 -8.81 -0.76 -21.41
CA LEU A 188 -8.77 -0.07 -20.12
C LEU A 188 -7.87 1.16 -20.20
N ARG A 189 -8.22 2.19 -19.43
CA ARG A 189 -7.45 3.43 -19.29
C ARG A 189 -6.87 3.50 -17.88
N VAL A 190 -5.57 3.77 -17.78
CA VAL A 190 -4.86 3.94 -16.50
C VAL A 190 -4.37 5.38 -16.41
N SER A 191 -4.88 6.15 -15.46
CA SER A 191 -4.43 7.51 -15.16
C SER A 191 -3.52 7.53 -13.94
N THR A 192 -2.49 8.37 -13.96
CA THR A 192 -1.58 8.54 -12.82
C THR A 192 -1.95 9.75 -11.97
N ARG A 193 -1.89 9.60 -10.65
CA ARG A 193 -2.04 10.69 -9.70
C ARG A 193 -0.83 10.72 -8.77
N LEU A 194 -0.24 11.90 -8.60
CA LEU A 194 0.82 12.10 -7.62
C LEU A 194 0.19 12.14 -6.22
N THR A 195 0.46 11.11 -5.43
CA THR A 195 0.02 10.93 -4.05
C THR A 195 1.26 10.80 -3.16
N TRP A 196 2.11 11.81 -3.23
CA TRP A 196 3.36 11.90 -2.48
C TRP A 196 3.09 12.02 -0.97
N GLY A 197 4.03 11.51 -0.16
CA GLY A 197 3.92 11.46 1.29
C GLY A 197 4.86 10.40 1.85
N HIS A 198 4.49 9.12 1.70
CA HIS A 198 5.34 7.99 2.06
C HIS A 198 6.65 7.97 1.24
N SER A 199 6.54 8.20 -0.07
CA SER A 199 7.69 8.39 -0.95
C SER A 199 7.61 9.72 -1.71
N PRO A 200 8.75 10.25 -2.23
CA PRO A 200 8.79 11.52 -2.94
C PRO A 200 7.93 11.57 -4.21
N ALA A 201 7.68 10.43 -4.86
CA ALA A 201 6.85 10.36 -6.06
C ALA A 201 5.81 9.23 -6.02
N GLY A 202 5.32 8.90 -4.83
CA GLY A 202 4.24 7.93 -4.63
C GLY A 202 3.11 8.17 -5.63
N THR A 203 2.78 7.13 -6.40
CA THR A 203 1.83 7.21 -7.51
C THR A 203 0.66 6.29 -7.28
N THR A 204 -0.55 6.85 -7.31
CA THR A 204 -1.78 6.07 -7.42
C THR A 204 -2.19 5.95 -8.90
N TYR A 205 -2.52 4.73 -9.31
CA TYR A 205 -3.08 4.43 -10.61
C TYR A 205 -4.61 4.32 -10.50
N VAL A 206 -5.35 4.99 -11.40
CA VAL A 206 -6.83 5.05 -11.44
C VAL A 206 -7.36 4.77 -12.83
#